data_AF-A0A0A9XNB9-F1
#
_entry.id   AF-A0A0A9XNB9-F1
#
_cell.length_a   1.000
_cell.length_b   1.000
_cell.length_c   1.000
_cell.angle_alpha   90.00
_cell.angle_beta   90.00
_cell.angle_gamma   90.00
#
_symmetry.space_group_name_H-M   'P 1'
#
loop_
_entity.id
_entity.type
_entity.pdbx_description
1 polymer ?
#
loop_
_entity_poly.entity_id
_entity_poly.type
_entity_poly.pdbx_seq_one_letter_code
_entity_poly.pdbx_strand_id
1 'polypeptide(L)'
;MCAGELVKILRATVVERYDMQFMLIACAFVMKDGKIAKVPSTDTEALTSPLMGFFEKRRAAKLFQYIHNYDANNKNTWKEYNLKVMSMRQLYHAFGIGDDTMTFVGHAVALENNDGYLDKPAYDTVMRCKLYERSFYSYGVSPFLYPLYGSGELPQAFSRLCAVYGGTYMLDTPVDKVNFD
;
A
#
# COMPACT_ATOMS: atom_id res chain seq x y z
N MET A 1 2.18 -5.19 -0.71
CA MET A 1 0.92 -4.99 -1.45
C MET A 1 1.00 -5.65 -2.80
N CYS A 2 -0.12 -6.18 -3.33
CA CYS A 2 -0.19 -6.99 -4.55
C CYS A 2 0.36 -6.30 -5.82
N ALA A 3 0.15 -4.99 -5.97
CA ALA A 3 0.71 -4.21 -7.09
C ALA A 3 2.04 -3.51 -6.73
N GLY A 4 2.63 -3.86 -5.59
CA GLY A 4 3.88 -3.29 -5.08
C GLY A 4 5.10 -3.76 -5.87
N GLU A 5 6.19 -3.00 -5.75
CA GLU A 5 7.39 -3.23 -6.56
C GLU A 5 8.05 -4.58 -6.31
N LEU A 6 8.11 -5.03 -5.05
CA LEU A 6 8.61 -6.37 -4.72
C LEU A 6 7.84 -7.47 -5.45
N VAL A 7 6.51 -7.38 -5.54
CA VAL A 7 5.70 -8.38 -6.25
C VAL A 7 6.00 -8.38 -7.75
N LYS A 8 6.24 -7.20 -8.34
CA LYS A 8 6.67 -7.11 -9.75
C LYS A 8 8.02 -7.77 -9.97
N ILE A 9 9.00 -7.50 -9.11
CA ILE A 9 10.32 -8.13 -9.15
C ILE A 9 10.18 -9.65 -9.02
N LEU A 10 9.41 -10.11 -8.02
CA LEU A 10 9.19 -11.53 -7.77
C LEU A 10 8.59 -12.21 -9.02
N ARG A 11 7.54 -11.64 -9.60
CA ARG A 11 6.93 -12.15 -10.84
C ARG A 11 7.91 -12.21 -12.00
N ALA A 12 8.75 -11.19 -12.16
CA ALA A 12 9.71 -11.12 -13.26
C ALA A 12 10.91 -12.08 -13.09
N THR A 13 11.20 -12.56 -11.89
CA THR A 13 12.47 -13.23 -11.58
C THR A 13 12.34 -14.63 -10.99
N VAL A 14 11.46 -14.83 -10.00
CA VAL A 14 11.49 -16.02 -9.15
C VAL A 14 10.17 -16.79 -9.07
N VAL A 15 9.01 -16.15 -9.27
CA VAL A 15 7.70 -16.79 -9.04
C VAL A 15 7.50 -18.00 -9.96
N GLU A 16 7.59 -17.81 -11.27
CA GLU A 16 7.40 -18.90 -12.24
C GLU A 16 8.56 -19.92 -12.22
N ARG A 17 9.78 -19.47 -11.88
CA ARG A 17 10.98 -20.30 -11.93
C ARG A 17 11.10 -21.25 -10.73
N TYR A 18 10.59 -20.83 -9.58
CA TYR A 18 10.75 -21.55 -8.32
C TYR A 18 9.42 -21.88 -7.64
N ASP A 19 8.32 -21.82 -8.40
CA ASP A 19 6.95 -22.11 -7.97
C ASP A 19 6.62 -21.47 -6.60
N MET A 20 6.97 -20.19 -6.44
CA MET A 20 6.66 -19.48 -5.21
C MET A 20 5.16 -19.23 -5.13
N GLN A 21 4.53 -19.84 -4.12
CA GLN A 21 3.11 -19.72 -3.91
C GLN A 21 2.79 -18.66 -2.86
N PHE A 22 1.67 -17.97 -3.05
CA PHE A 22 1.21 -16.90 -2.16
C PHE A 22 -0.25 -17.11 -1.80
N MET A 23 -0.62 -16.75 -0.58
CA MET A 23 -2.00 -16.62 -0.14
C MET A 23 -2.39 -15.16 -0.01
N LEU A 24 -3.66 -14.87 -0.29
CA LEU A 24 -4.24 -13.56 -0.03
C LEU A 24 -4.54 -13.42 1.46
N ILE A 25 -4.23 -12.25 2.01
CA ILE A 25 -4.70 -11.89 3.34
C ILE A 25 -6.22 -11.65 3.25
N ALA A 26 -6.99 -12.21 4.17
CA ALA A 26 -8.46 -12.18 4.09
C ALA A 26 -9.04 -10.77 4.29
N CYS A 27 -8.50 -9.98 5.22
CA CYS A 27 -8.96 -8.63 5.51
C CYS A 27 -7.94 -7.84 6.33
N ALA A 28 -8.14 -6.53 6.39
CA ALA A 28 -7.42 -5.62 7.28
C ALA A 28 -8.40 -5.02 8.31
N PHE A 29 -7.87 -4.67 9.47
CA PHE A 29 -8.63 -4.03 10.55
C PHE A 29 -7.94 -2.74 10.98
N VAL A 30 -8.74 -1.78 11.43
CA VAL A 30 -8.28 -0.55 12.09
C VAL A 30 -8.86 -0.51 13.49
N MET A 31 -8.09 0.04 14.43
CA MET A 31 -8.55 0.27 15.80
C MET A 31 -8.91 1.75 15.97
N LYS A 32 -10.10 2.02 16.51
CA LYS A 32 -10.55 3.36 16.89
C LYS A 32 -11.26 3.27 18.25
N ASP A 33 -10.86 4.11 19.20
CA ASP A 33 -11.46 4.15 20.55
C ASP A 33 -11.52 2.78 21.24
N GLY A 34 -10.45 1.98 21.09
CA GLY A 34 -10.36 0.62 21.63
C GLY A 34 -11.22 -0.43 20.90
N LYS A 35 -11.92 -0.05 19.83
CA LYS A 35 -12.75 -0.95 19.02
C LYS A 35 -12.07 -1.26 17.69
N ILE A 36 -12.07 -2.54 17.32
CA ILE A 36 -11.61 -2.99 16.02
C ILE A 36 -12.75 -2.93 15.01
N ALA A 37 -12.45 -2.47 13.81
CA ALA A 37 -13.39 -2.45 12.69
C ALA A 37 -12.68 -2.87 11.41
N LYS A 38 -13.36 -3.67 10.59
CA LYS A 38 -12.84 -4.13 9.31
C LYS A 38 -12.70 -2.94 8.34
N VAL A 39 -11.54 -2.83 7.69
CA VAL A 39 -11.32 -1.91 6.58
C VAL A 39 -12.17 -2.41 5.39
N PRO A 40 -13.07 -1.59 4.83
CA PRO A 40 -13.95 -2.03 3.76
C PRO A 40 -13.19 -2.51 2.52
N SER A 41 -13.59 -3.67 2.01
CA SER A 41 -13.10 -4.28 0.78
C SER A 41 -14.12 -4.20 -0.37
N THR A 42 -15.39 -3.88 -0.10
CA THR A 42 -16.43 -3.78 -1.15
C THR A 42 -17.26 -2.52 -0.97
N ASP A 43 -17.95 -2.09 -2.03
CA ASP A 43 -18.90 -0.98 -1.96
C ASP A 43 -19.95 -1.23 -0.87
N THR A 44 -20.44 -2.47 -0.76
CA THR A 44 -21.39 -2.90 0.27
C THR A 44 -20.80 -2.79 1.68
N GLU A 45 -19.54 -3.17 1.87
CA GLU A 45 -18.84 -3.00 3.15
C GLU A 45 -18.59 -1.52 3.47
N ALA A 46 -18.28 -0.70 2.47
CA ALA A 46 -18.09 0.74 2.66
C ALA A 46 -19.40 1.40 3.11
N LEU A 47 -20.53 0.98 2.54
CA LEU A 47 -21.87 1.46 2.90
C LEU A 47 -22.30 1.05 4.31
N THR A 48 -21.94 -0.14 4.78
CA THR A 48 -22.31 -0.66 6.11
C THR A 48 -21.27 -0.37 7.20
N SER A 49 -20.05 0.04 6.83
CA SER A 49 -18.96 0.28 7.78
C SER A 49 -19.27 1.35 8.82
N PRO A 50 -18.94 1.13 10.10
CA PRO A 50 -19.09 2.12 11.17
C PRO A 50 -17.97 3.18 11.19
N LEU A 51 -16.97 3.07 10.30
CA LEU A 51 -15.79 3.94 10.31
C LEU A 51 -16.08 5.39 9.91
N MET A 52 -17.15 5.62 9.16
CA MET A 52 -17.54 6.94 8.66
C MET A 52 -19.05 7.14 8.80
N GLY A 53 -19.46 8.34 9.18
CA GLY A 53 -20.86 8.76 9.11
C GLY A 53 -21.37 8.84 7.67
N PHE A 54 -22.68 8.82 7.47
CA PHE A 54 -23.29 8.75 6.13
C PHE A 54 -22.88 9.91 5.19
N PHE A 55 -22.86 11.15 5.68
CA PHE A 55 -22.41 12.31 4.88
C PHE A 55 -20.91 12.26 4.59
N GLU A 56 -20.13 11.73 5.52
CA GLU A 56 -18.68 11.58 5.39
C GLU A 56 -18.35 10.57 4.29
N LYS A 57 -19.10 9.46 4.19
CA LYS A 57 -18.96 8.48 3.09
C LYS A 57 -19.10 9.12 1.71
N ARG A 58 -20.02 10.07 1.55
CA ARG A 58 -20.21 10.80 0.28
C ARG A 58 -19.02 11.70 -0.05
N ARG A 59 -18.38 12.32 0.95
CA ARG A 59 -17.18 13.14 0.76
C ARG A 59 -15.96 12.27 0.47
N ALA A 60 -15.78 11.18 1.22
CA ALA A 60 -14.75 10.19 0.99
C ALA A 60 -14.85 9.59 -0.42
N ALA A 61 -16.07 9.26 -0.90
CA ALA A 61 -16.27 8.77 -2.27
C ALA A 61 -15.78 9.77 -3.33
N LYS A 62 -16.02 11.08 -3.15
CA LYS A 62 -15.49 12.12 -4.06
C LYS A 62 -13.95 12.19 -4.02
N LEU A 63 -13.35 12.06 -2.84
CA LEU A 63 -11.90 12.00 -2.69
C LEU A 63 -11.32 10.77 -3.40
N PHE A 64 -11.86 9.57 -3.15
CA PHE A 64 -11.40 8.35 -3.80
C PHE A 64 -11.59 8.40 -5.31
N GLN A 65 -12.70 8.96 -5.80
CA GLN A 65 -12.89 9.20 -7.23
C GLN A 65 -11.86 10.17 -7.81
N TYR A 66 -11.45 11.20 -7.06
CA TYR A 66 -10.36 12.07 -7.47
C TYR A 66 -9.02 11.32 -7.52
N ILE A 67 -8.68 10.56 -6.47
CA ILE A 67 -7.46 9.74 -6.38
C ILE A 67 -7.40 8.74 -7.54
N HIS A 68 -8.51 8.05 -7.84
CA HIS A 68 -8.63 7.11 -8.95
C HIS A 68 -8.28 7.77 -10.29
N ASN A 69 -8.89 8.93 -10.56
CA ASN A 69 -8.75 9.64 -11.83
C ASN A 69 -7.46 10.47 -11.95
N TYR A 70 -6.77 10.76 -10.85
CA TYR A 70 -5.56 11.58 -10.85
C TYR A 70 -4.45 10.92 -11.67
N ASP A 71 -3.92 11.65 -12.65
CA ASP A 71 -2.76 11.26 -13.45
C ASP A 71 -1.70 12.37 -13.41
N ALA A 72 -0.51 12.01 -12.90
CA ALA A 72 0.63 12.91 -12.77
C ALA A 72 1.12 13.48 -14.11
N ASN A 73 0.81 12.80 -15.24
CA ASN A 73 1.20 13.23 -16.57
C ASN A 73 0.10 14.00 -17.31
N ASN A 74 -1.13 14.02 -16.77
CA ASN A 74 -2.26 14.69 -17.39
C ASN A 74 -2.85 15.77 -16.47
N LYS A 75 -2.46 17.03 -16.72
CA LYS A 75 -2.90 18.21 -15.95
C LYS A 75 -4.42 18.40 -15.89
N ASN A 76 -5.17 17.90 -16.88
CA ASN A 76 -6.63 18.02 -16.89
C ASN A 76 -7.29 17.23 -15.75
N THR A 77 -6.59 16.24 -15.19
CA THR A 77 -7.09 15.42 -14.07
C THR A 77 -6.87 16.08 -12.70
N TRP A 78 -6.08 17.16 -12.63
CA TRP A 78 -5.61 17.71 -11.35
C TRP A 78 -6.69 18.51 -10.62
N LYS A 79 -7.73 18.99 -11.34
CA LYS A 79 -8.80 19.84 -10.81
C LYS A 79 -8.26 21.03 -9.99
N GLU A 80 -7.23 21.69 -10.53
CA GLU A 80 -6.53 22.82 -9.91
C GLU A 80 -5.67 22.49 -8.66
N TYR A 81 -5.68 21.24 -8.21
CA TYR A 81 -4.83 20.80 -7.10
C TYR A 81 -3.43 20.40 -7.58
N ASN A 82 -2.42 21.17 -7.20
CA ASN A 82 -1.02 20.79 -7.41
C ASN A 82 -0.51 19.94 -6.25
N LEU A 83 -0.61 18.61 -6.37
CA LEU A 83 -0.24 17.67 -5.29
C LEU A 83 1.25 17.69 -4.91
N LYS A 84 2.13 18.26 -5.75
CA LYS A 84 3.56 18.40 -5.44
C LYS A 84 3.85 19.58 -4.51
N VAL A 85 2.88 20.49 -4.33
CA VAL A 85 3.04 21.71 -3.54
C VAL A 85 2.02 21.75 -2.40
N MET A 86 0.76 21.44 -2.69
CA MET A 86 -0.31 21.39 -1.71
C MET A 86 -0.06 20.25 -0.72
N SER A 87 -0.22 20.56 0.58
CA SER A 87 -0.12 19.56 1.64
C SER A 87 -1.30 18.59 1.62
N MET A 88 -1.13 17.39 2.17
CA MET A 88 -2.22 16.42 2.25
C MET A 88 -3.39 16.94 3.10
N ARG A 89 -3.12 17.71 4.16
CA ARG A 89 -4.12 18.40 4.98
C ARG A 89 -4.97 19.36 4.16
N GLN A 90 -4.34 20.19 3.33
CA GLN A 90 -5.06 21.11 2.44
C GLN A 90 -5.94 20.35 1.44
N LEU A 91 -5.44 19.24 0.89
CA LEU A 91 -6.24 18.39 0.01
C LEU A 91 -7.46 17.82 0.74
N TYR A 92 -7.28 17.27 1.95
CA TYR A 92 -8.40 16.76 2.74
C TYR A 92 -9.45 17.84 3.04
N HIS A 93 -9.03 19.04 3.43
CA HIS A 93 -9.93 20.16 3.65
C HIS A 93 -10.67 20.58 2.38
N ALA A 94 -10.02 20.57 1.22
CA ALA A 94 -10.66 20.89 -0.06
C ALA A 94 -11.81 19.91 -0.42
N PHE A 95 -11.74 18.66 0.05
CA PHE A 95 -12.80 17.66 -0.10
C PHE A 95 -13.76 17.62 1.12
N GLY A 96 -13.55 18.46 2.13
CA GLY A 96 -14.36 18.53 3.35
C GLY A 96 -14.24 17.29 4.24
N ILE A 97 -13.12 16.58 4.16
CA ILE A 97 -12.86 15.35 4.92
C ILE A 97 -12.65 15.69 6.40
N GLY A 98 -13.29 14.95 7.31
CA GLY A 98 -13.11 15.11 8.75
C GLY A 98 -11.92 14.33 9.29
N ASP A 99 -11.43 14.70 10.47
CA ASP A 99 -10.19 14.17 11.07
C ASP A 99 -10.18 12.63 11.23
N ASP A 100 -11.31 12.04 11.60
CA ASP A 100 -11.47 10.58 11.68
C ASP A 100 -11.24 9.88 10.34
N THR A 101 -11.73 10.48 9.25
CA THR A 101 -11.55 9.96 7.90
C THR A 101 -10.14 10.23 7.40
N MET A 102 -9.54 11.37 7.73
CA MET A 102 -8.12 11.61 7.43
C MET A 102 -7.26 10.53 8.07
N THR A 103 -7.50 10.22 9.34
CA THR A 103 -6.82 9.17 10.10
C THR A 103 -7.00 7.80 9.43
N PHE A 104 -8.23 7.44 9.07
CA PHE A 104 -8.52 6.19 8.37
C PHE A 104 -7.82 6.11 7.00
N VAL A 105 -7.94 7.14 6.17
CA VAL A 105 -7.34 7.16 4.82
C VAL A 105 -5.81 7.16 4.90
N GLY A 106 -5.22 7.95 5.80
CA GLY A 106 -3.77 8.00 5.98
C GLY A 106 -3.19 6.69 6.49
N HIS A 107 -3.74 6.13 7.57
CA HIS A 107 -3.14 4.98 8.23
C HIS A 107 -3.60 3.63 7.66
N ALA A 108 -4.88 3.49 7.31
CA ALA A 108 -5.41 2.20 6.84
C ALA A 108 -5.29 2.01 5.32
N VAL A 109 -5.32 3.10 4.54
CA VAL A 109 -5.25 3.04 3.07
C VAL A 109 -3.87 3.45 2.54
N ALA A 110 -3.36 4.62 2.92
CA ALA A 110 -2.04 5.08 2.49
C ALA A 110 -0.89 4.41 3.27
N LEU A 111 -1.19 3.75 4.39
CA LEU A 111 -0.22 3.08 5.27
C LEU A 111 0.89 4.03 5.70
N GLU A 112 0.51 5.24 6.12
CA GLU A 112 1.39 6.20 6.78
C GLU A 112 1.59 5.79 8.25
N ASN A 113 2.81 5.92 8.76
CA ASN A 113 3.14 5.44 10.11
C ASN A 113 2.84 6.46 11.22
N ASN A 114 2.65 7.73 10.85
CA ASN A 114 2.34 8.84 11.76
C ASN A 114 1.72 9.99 10.94
N ASP A 115 1.18 11.00 11.62
CA ASP A 115 0.49 12.14 11.01
C ASP A 115 1.40 13.17 10.31
N GLY A 116 2.73 12.97 10.32
CA GLY A 116 3.66 13.88 9.64
C GLY A 116 3.47 13.96 8.13
N TYR A 117 2.70 13.05 7.52
CA TYR A 117 2.30 13.13 6.11
C TYR A 117 1.30 14.27 5.83
N LEU A 118 0.53 14.71 6.83
CA LEU A 118 -0.50 15.73 6.67
C LEU A 118 0.08 17.06 6.20
N ASP A 119 1.28 17.40 6.67
CA ASP A 119 1.95 18.67 6.38
C ASP A 119 2.98 18.56 5.25
N LYS A 120 3.10 17.38 4.62
CA LYS A 120 3.93 17.13 3.44
C LYS A 120 3.11 17.24 2.15
N PRO A 121 3.75 17.43 0.98
CA PRO A 121 3.08 17.38 -0.31
C PRO A 121 2.20 16.14 -0.47
N ALA A 122 0.96 16.35 -0.91
CA ALA A 122 -0.06 15.30 -1.02
C ALA A 122 0.29 14.19 -2.02
N TYR A 123 1.22 14.44 -2.94
CA TYR A 123 1.56 13.54 -4.05
C TYR A 123 1.90 12.12 -3.58
N ASP A 124 2.81 11.97 -2.61
CA ASP A 124 3.26 10.64 -2.18
C ASP A 124 2.12 9.85 -1.53
N THR A 125 1.36 10.48 -0.63
CA THR A 125 0.21 9.84 0.04
C THR A 125 -0.87 9.46 -0.97
N VAL A 126 -1.17 10.32 -1.96
CA VAL A 126 -2.12 9.99 -3.04
C VAL A 126 -1.63 8.82 -3.88
N MET A 127 -0.34 8.76 -4.21
CA MET A 127 0.24 7.65 -4.97
C MET A 127 0.22 6.33 -4.18
N ARG A 128 0.37 6.38 -2.84
CA ARG A 128 0.19 5.23 -1.94
C ARG A 128 -1.26 4.76 -1.92
N CYS A 129 -2.24 5.67 -1.83
CA CYS A 129 -3.66 5.33 -1.97
C CYS A 129 -3.95 4.65 -3.32
N LYS A 130 -3.42 5.18 -4.43
CA LYS A 130 -3.55 4.53 -5.75
C LYS A 130 -2.86 3.16 -5.80
N LEU A 131 -1.77 2.96 -5.07
CA LEU A 131 -1.10 1.66 -4.98
C LEU A 131 -1.96 0.65 -4.20
N TYR A 132 -2.59 1.08 -3.10
CA TYR A 132 -3.55 0.28 -2.34
C TYR A 132 -4.72 -0.13 -3.25
N GLU A 133 -5.32 0.83 -3.94
CA GLU A 133 -6.44 0.61 -4.88
C GLU A 133 -6.07 -0.40 -5.99
N ARG A 134 -4.95 -0.18 -6.69
CA ARG A 134 -4.48 -1.12 -7.74
C ARG A 134 -4.23 -2.52 -7.19
N SER A 135 -3.69 -2.61 -5.98
CA SER A 135 -3.44 -3.89 -5.31
C SER A 135 -4.74 -4.60 -4.96
N PHE A 136 -5.74 -3.84 -4.54
CA PHE A 136 -7.07 -4.36 -4.25
C PHE A 136 -7.71 -4.95 -5.51
N TYR A 137 -7.73 -4.21 -6.62
CA TYR A 137 -8.31 -4.68 -7.89
C TYR A 137 -7.56 -5.85 -8.54
N SER A 138 -6.37 -6.19 -8.07
CA SER A 138 -5.63 -7.35 -8.58
C SER A 138 -6.32 -8.68 -8.24
N TYR A 139 -6.93 -8.79 -7.05
CA TYR A 139 -7.51 -10.04 -6.55
C TYR A 139 -8.85 -9.90 -5.79
N GLY A 140 -9.30 -8.68 -5.48
CA GLY A 140 -10.65 -8.38 -4.98
C GLY A 140 -10.95 -8.72 -3.51
N VAL A 141 -9.98 -9.23 -2.74
CA VAL A 141 -10.18 -9.58 -1.31
C VAL A 141 -9.51 -8.58 -0.39
N SER A 142 -8.22 -8.37 -0.58
CA SER A 142 -7.40 -7.38 0.13
C SER A 142 -6.22 -6.97 -0.76
N PRO A 143 -5.53 -5.86 -0.45
CA PRO A 143 -4.36 -5.44 -1.21
C PRO A 143 -3.08 -6.18 -0.80
N PHE A 144 -3.18 -7.21 0.06
CA PHE A 144 -2.04 -7.89 0.67
C PHE A 144 -1.99 -9.37 0.31
N LEU A 145 -0.76 -9.85 0.16
CA LEU A 145 -0.42 -11.26 -0.06
C LEU A 145 0.71 -11.64 0.89
N TYR A 146 0.81 -12.93 1.17
CA TYR A 146 1.82 -13.52 2.03
C TYR A 146 2.36 -14.81 1.40
N PRO A 147 3.68 -15.05 1.38
CA PRO A 147 4.23 -16.30 0.84
C PRO A 147 3.72 -17.49 1.65
N LEU A 148 3.30 -18.55 0.96
CA LEU A 148 3.12 -19.85 1.62
C LEU A 148 4.46 -20.26 2.23
N TYR A 149 4.44 -20.84 3.43
CA TYR A 149 5.63 -21.19 4.23
C TYR A 149 6.40 -20.01 4.86
N GLY A 150 5.98 -18.77 4.61
CA GLY A 150 6.44 -17.60 5.35
C GLY A 150 7.45 -16.71 4.64
N SER A 151 7.80 -15.60 5.27
CA SER A 151 8.69 -14.58 4.68
C SER A 151 10.11 -15.07 4.40
N GLY A 152 10.53 -16.19 5.01
CA GLY A 152 11.81 -16.84 4.74
C GLY A 152 11.96 -17.39 3.32
N GLU A 153 10.87 -17.62 2.60
CA GLU A 153 10.91 -18.05 1.20
C GLU A 153 11.47 -16.96 0.27
N LEU A 154 11.27 -15.69 0.61
CA LEU A 154 11.74 -14.56 -0.19
C LEU A 154 13.29 -14.56 -0.33
N PRO A 155 14.09 -14.54 0.76
CA PRO A 155 15.54 -14.57 0.63
C PRO A 155 16.06 -15.90 0.07
N GLN A 156 15.39 -17.03 0.34
CA GLN A 156 15.79 -18.33 -0.23
C GLN A 156 15.65 -18.35 -1.76
N ALA A 157 14.53 -17.83 -2.29
CA ALA A 157 14.31 -17.76 -3.73
C ALA A 157 15.35 -16.88 -4.43
N PHE A 158 15.69 -15.72 -3.85
CA PHE A 158 16.75 -14.87 -4.40
C PHE A 158 18.15 -15.47 -4.25
N SER A 159 18.42 -16.21 -3.17
CA SER A 159 19.70 -16.92 -3.00
C SER A 159 19.86 -18.00 -4.07
N ARG A 160 18.79 -18.75 -4.34
CA ARG A 160 18.74 -19.72 -5.44
C ARG A 160 18.92 -19.05 -6.80
N LEU A 161 18.27 -17.91 -7.04
CA LEU A 161 18.46 -17.13 -8.25
C LEU A 161 19.93 -16.74 -8.43
N CYS A 162 20.57 -16.19 -7.40
CA CYS A 162 21.98 -15.82 -7.45
C CYS A 162 22.89 -17.02 -7.73
N ALA A 163 22.63 -18.18 -7.14
CA ALA A 163 23.38 -19.41 -7.41
C ALA A 163 23.29 -19.88 -8.87
N VAL A 164 22.12 -19.75 -9.51
CA VAL A 164 21.94 -20.06 -10.94
C VAL A 164 22.83 -19.18 -11.84
N TYR A 165 23.11 -17.95 -11.41
CA TYR A 165 23.99 -17.02 -12.12
C TYR A 165 25.45 -17.05 -11.61
N GLY A 166 25.85 -18.11 -10.89
CA GLY A 166 27.23 -18.36 -10.50
C GLY A 166 27.63 -17.86 -9.10
N GLY A 167 26.68 -17.33 -8.31
CA GLY A 167 26.93 -16.96 -6.92
C GLY A 167 27.17 -18.20 -6.03
N THR A 168 28.03 -18.06 -5.02
CA THR A 168 28.26 -19.09 -4.00
C THR A 168 27.86 -18.54 -2.64
N TYR A 169 27.05 -19.29 -1.90
CA TYR A 169 26.62 -18.93 -0.54
C TYR A 169 27.32 -19.78 0.51
N MET A 170 27.75 -19.16 1.59
CA MET A 170 28.29 -19.82 2.76
C MET A 170 27.38 -19.50 3.95
N LEU A 171 26.85 -20.55 4.60
CA LEU A 171 26.08 -20.43 5.83
C LEU A 171 27.00 -20.72 7.01
N ASP A 172 26.63 -20.23 8.19
CA ASP A 172 27.37 -20.48 9.44
C ASP A 172 28.89 -20.18 9.34
N THR A 173 29.22 -19.11 8.61
CA THR A 173 30.61 -18.69 8.38
C THR A 173 30.78 -17.25 8.87
N PRO A 174 31.26 -17.03 10.11
CA PRO A 174 31.54 -15.70 10.64
C PRO A 174 32.56 -14.95 9.80
N VAL A 175 32.42 -13.62 9.71
CA VAL A 175 33.40 -12.76 9.03
C VAL A 175 34.44 -12.29 10.04
N ASP A 176 35.66 -12.83 9.97
CA ASP A 176 36.74 -12.51 10.92
C ASP A 176 37.29 -11.09 10.77
N LYS A 177 37.42 -10.61 9.52
CA LYS A 177 37.91 -9.27 9.21
C LYS A 177 37.46 -8.82 7.82
N VAL A 178 37.23 -7.52 7.67
CA VAL A 178 37.10 -6.85 6.37
C VAL A 178 38.42 -6.15 6.09
N ASN A 179 39.11 -6.54 5.01
CA ASN A 179 40.34 -5.87 4.60
C ASN A 179 40.00 -4.62 3.79
N PHE A 180 40.65 -3.50 4.11
CA PHE A 180 40.60 -2.26 3.33
C PHE A 180 41.98 -2.01 2.72
N ASP A 181 42.02 -1.37 1.55
CA ASP A 181 43.25 -0.90 0.91
C ASP A 181 43.78 0.38 1.57
#